data_AF-A0AB74DIG0-F1
#
_entry.id   AF-A0AB74DIG0-F1
#
_cell.length_a   1.000
_cell.length_b   1.000
_cell.length_c   1.000
_cell.angle_alpha   90.00
_cell.angle_beta   90.00
_cell.angle_gamma   90.00
#
_symmetry.space_group_name_H-M   'P 1'
#
loop_
_entity.id
_entity.type
_entity.pdbx_description
1 polymer ?
#
loop_
_entity_poly.entity_id
_entity_poly.type
_entity_poly.pdbx_seq_one_letter_code
_entity_poly.pdbx_strand_id
1 'polypeptide(L)'
;MYCVIEMYGDYEPWWFLDGWEEDIVAKKQFDDYYEALKYYKNRWLQMADQSPLYKSRSDLMTIFWDPEDQRWCEECDENVQQYHSLFLLENDCQIPQSKYRPGYTKQNGLEKHRACSVKLKSAKPL
;
A
#
# COMPACT_ATOMS: atom_id res chain seq x y z
N MET A 1 17.38 -7.39 6.56
CA MET A 1 16.72 -7.94 5.36
C MET A 1 15.65 -6.94 4.93
N TYR A 2 15.50 -6.70 3.62
CA TYR A 2 14.49 -5.79 3.09
C TYR A 2 13.49 -6.57 2.25
N CYS A 3 12.24 -6.13 2.20
CA CYS A 3 11.28 -6.67 1.27
C CYS A 3 10.47 -5.56 0.60
N VAL A 4 10.17 -5.75 -0.68
CA VAL A 4 9.19 -4.94 -1.40
C VAL A 4 7.94 -5.79 -1.54
N ILE A 5 6.83 -5.27 -1.03
CA ILE A 5 5.54 -5.95 -0.97
C ILE A 5 4.56 -5.19 -1.85
N GLU A 6 3.75 -5.95 -2.60
CA GLU A 6 2.62 -5.46 -3.37
C GLU A 6 1.35 -6.07 -2.82
N MET A 7 0.32 -5.26 -2.66
CA MET A 7 -0.99 -5.69 -2.17
C MET A 7 -2.12 -5.20 -3.06
N TYR A 8 -3.24 -5.91 -3.03
CA TYR A 8 -4.49 -5.49 -3.65
C TYR A 8 -5.65 -5.72 -2.69
N GLY A 9 -6.35 -4.65 -2.30
CA GLY A 9 -7.46 -4.75 -1.35
C GLY A 9 -8.16 -3.43 -1.06
N ASP A 10 -9.20 -3.48 -0.24
CA ASP A 10 -10.08 -2.36 0.14
C ASP A 10 -9.69 -1.70 1.46
N TYR A 11 -8.43 -1.80 1.87
CA TYR A 11 -8.01 -1.48 3.22
C TYR A 11 -6.77 -0.58 3.28
N GLU A 12 -7.00 0.70 3.64
CA GLU A 12 -5.98 1.71 3.96
C GLU A 12 -6.45 2.44 5.25
N PRO A 13 -5.60 2.78 6.26
CA PRO A 13 -4.14 2.74 6.32
C PRO A 13 -3.62 1.89 7.50
N TRP A 14 -4.28 0.78 7.82
CA TRP A 14 -3.91 -0.01 8.99
C TRP A 14 -3.01 -1.20 8.65
N TRP A 15 -1.85 -0.83 8.13
CA TRP A 15 -0.74 -1.75 7.94
C TRP A 15 -0.37 -2.34 9.31
N PHE A 16 -0.09 -3.64 9.36
CA PHE A 16 0.18 -4.38 10.61
C PHE A 16 -1.06 -4.59 11.51
N LEU A 17 -2.27 -4.73 10.95
CA LEU A 17 -3.41 -5.31 11.70
C LEU A 17 -3.69 -6.72 11.20
N ASP A 18 -4.27 -7.55 12.06
CA ASP A 18 -4.58 -8.95 11.77
C ASP A 18 -5.29 -9.13 10.40
N GLY A 19 -4.79 -10.05 9.57
CA GLY A 19 -5.32 -10.34 8.22
C GLY A 19 -4.77 -9.50 7.06
N TRP A 20 -3.92 -8.48 7.30
CA TRP A 20 -3.38 -7.65 6.21
C TRP A 20 -2.55 -8.45 5.19
N GLU A 21 -1.90 -9.54 5.61
CA GLU A 21 -1.08 -10.39 4.73
C GLU A 21 -1.91 -11.13 3.67
N GLU A 22 -3.22 -11.28 3.85
CA GLU A 22 -4.12 -11.94 2.90
C GLU A 22 -4.23 -11.17 1.57
N ASP A 23 -4.05 -9.86 1.62
CA ASP A 23 -4.11 -8.98 0.45
C ASP A 23 -2.75 -8.90 -0.29
N ILE A 24 -1.70 -9.62 0.15
CA ILE A 24 -0.38 -9.65 -0.51
C ILE A 24 -0.47 -10.43 -1.82
N VAL A 25 -0.19 -9.73 -2.93
CA VAL A 25 -0.12 -10.34 -4.27
C VAL A 25 1.32 -10.60 -4.73
N ALA A 26 2.30 -9.88 -4.17
CA ALA A 26 3.71 -10.13 -4.44
C ALA A 26 4.60 -9.74 -3.25
N LYS A 27 5.66 -10.50 -3.02
CA LYS A 27 6.72 -10.17 -2.05
C LYS A 27 8.08 -10.51 -2.65
N LYS A 28 8.99 -9.55 -2.66
CA LYS A 28 10.38 -9.76 -3.11
C LYS A 28 11.37 -9.34 -2.03
N GLN A 29 12.32 -10.21 -1.71
CA GLN A 29 13.31 -9.99 -0.67
C GLN A 29 14.65 -9.50 -1.25
N PHE A 30 15.39 -8.75 -0.44
CA PHE A 30 16.68 -8.16 -0.78
C PHE A 30 17.56 -8.10 0.48
N ASP A 31 18.87 -8.30 0.29
CA ASP A 31 19.85 -8.11 1.36
C ASP A 31 20.32 -6.66 1.46
N ASP A 32 20.34 -5.94 0.33
CA ASP A 32 20.74 -4.54 0.24
C ASP A 32 19.54 -3.59 0.12
N TYR A 33 19.64 -2.46 0.81
CA TYR A 33 18.60 -1.43 0.83
C TYR A 33 18.44 -0.71 -0.51
N TYR A 34 19.55 -0.41 -1.19
CA TYR A 34 19.52 0.33 -2.45
C TYR A 34 19.01 -0.53 -3.60
N GLU A 35 19.27 -1.83 -3.59
CA GLU A 35 18.63 -2.79 -4.51
C GLU A 35 17.11 -2.83 -4.32
N ALA A 36 16.66 -2.95 -3.06
CA ALA A 36 15.23 -2.89 -2.74
C ALA A 36 14.61 -1.55 -3.17
N LEU A 37 15.29 -0.43 -2.91
CA LEU A 37 14.82 0.91 -3.28
C LEU A 37 14.74 1.09 -4.80
N LYS A 38 15.72 0.57 -5.55
CA LYS A 38 15.71 0.58 -7.02
C LYS A 38 14.54 -0.24 -7.56
N TYR A 39 14.28 -1.42 -7.00
CA TYR A 39 13.15 -2.25 -7.37
C TYR A 39 11.81 -1.56 -7.05
N TYR A 40 11.67 -1.02 -5.83
CA TYR A 40 10.51 -0.22 -5.42
C TYR A 40 10.23 0.92 -6.39
N LYS A 41 11.27 1.70 -6.76
CA LYS A 41 11.10 2.81 -7.71
C LYS A 41 10.58 2.35 -9.07
N ASN A 42 11.08 1.21 -9.58
CA ASN A 42 10.61 0.67 -10.85
C ASN A 42 9.14 0.22 -10.78
N ARG A 43 8.74 -0.46 -9.70
CA ARG A 43 7.33 -0.84 -9.49
C ARG A 43 6.44 0.38 -9.30
N TRP A 44 6.91 1.39 -8.57
CA TRP A 44 6.20 2.66 -8.41
C TRP A 44 5.88 3.31 -9.76
N LEU A 45 6.86 3.37 -10.68
CA LEU A 45 6.64 3.92 -12.01
C LEU A 45 5.64 3.10 -12.84
N GLN A 46 5.67 1.78 -12.73
CA GLN A 46 4.75 0.89 -13.44
C GLN A 46 3.31 1.02 -12.90
N MET A 47 3.13 1.06 -11.58
CA MET A 47 1.81 1.24 -10.98
C MET A 47 1.25 2.65 -11.22
N ALA A 48 2.10 3.67 -11.22
CA ALA A 48 1.70 5.05 -11.56
C ALA A 48 1.23 5.20 -13.02
N ASP A 49 1.69 4.34 -13.93
CA ASP A 49 1.22 4.29 -15.33
C ASP A 49 -0.12 3.57 -15.46
N GLN A 50 -0.41 2.65 -14.52
CA GLN A 50 -1.61 1.80 -14.52
C GLN A 50 -2.78 2.38 -13.72
N SER A 51 -2.54 3.37 -12.86
CA SER A 51 -3.57 3.95 -11.99
C SER A 51 -3.58 5.47 -12.10
N PRO A 52 -4.76 6.09 -12.26
CA PRO A 52 -4.87 7.54 -12.41
C PRO A 52 -4.51 8.29 -11.12
N LEU A 53 -4.76 7.69 -9.95
CA LEU A 53 -4.58 8.31 -8.65
C LEU A 53 -3.59 7.54 -7.78
N TYR A 54 -2.79 8.28 -7.01
CA TYR A 54 -1.86 7.74 -6.04
C TYR A 54 -1.62 8.70 -4.88
N LYS A 55 -1.11 8.13 -3.79
CA LYS A 55 -0.59 8.83 -2.63
C LYS A 55 0.63 8.10 -2.10
N SER A 56 1.77 8.77 -2.16
CA SER A 56 3.06 8.27 -1.69
C SER A 56 3.51 9.02 -0.44
N ARG A 57 4.08 8.27 0.50
CA ARG A 57 4.63 8.77 1.76
C ARG A 57 6.16 8.71 1.76
N SER A 58 6.78 9.43 2.69
CA SER A 58 8.23 9.46 2.85
C SER A 58 8.82 8.15 3.34
N ASP A 59 8.04 7.28 3.96
CA ASP A 59 8.45 5.98 4.47
C ASP A 59 8.32 4.85 3.43
N LEU A 60 8.23 5.20 2.14
CA LEU A 60 8.16 4.24 1.02
C LEU A 60 6.94 3.32 1.10
N MET A 61 5.82 3.88 1.56
CA MET A 61 4.50 3.29 1.45
C MET A 61 3.70 4.12 0.44
N THR A 62 3.17 3.47 -0.58
CA THR A 62 2.34 4.11 -1.61
C THR A 62 1.09 3.30 -1.85
N ILE A 63 -0.01 4.01 -2.04
CA ILE A 63 -1.23 3.46 -2.61
C ILE A 63 -1.52 4.08 -3.97
N PHE A 64 -2.11 3.28 -4.84
CA PHE A 64 -2.57 3.60 -6.18
C PHE A 64 -4.01 3.12 -6.32
N TRP A 65 -4.85 3.87 -7.02
CA TRP A 65 -6.23 3.45 -7.28
C TRP A 65 -6.81 4.11 -8.52
N ASP A 66 -7.81 3.46 -9.07
CA ASP A 66 -8.74 3.98 -10.05
C ASP A 66 -10.12 4.10 -9.38
N PRO A 67 -10.79 5.27 -9.36
CA PRO A 67 -12.15 5.39 -8.82
C PRO A 67 -13.17 4.41 -9.41
N GLU A 68 -12.93 3.90 -10.62
CA GLU A 68 -13.76 2.87 -11.27
C GLU A 68 -13.45 1.45 -10.78
N ASP A 69 -12.29 1.21 -10.15
CA ASP A 69 -11.91 -0.08 -9.56
C ASP A 69 -12.56 -0.25 -8.18
N GLN A 70 -13.76 -0.82 -8.19
CA GLN A 70 -14.57 -1.05 -7.00
C GLN A 70 -15.04 -2.50 -6.95
N ARG A 71 -15.23 -3.01 -5.72
CA ARG A 71 -15.87 -4.31 -5.49
C ARG A 71 -17.16 -4.13 -4.69
N TRP A 72 -18.15 -4.97 -4.98
CA TRP A 72 -19.32 -5.11 -4.13
C TRP A 72 -18.92 -5.77 -2.80
N CYS A 73 -19.21 -5.12 -1.67
CA CYS A 73 -19.00 -5.67 -0.34
C CYS A 73 -20.35 -6.06 0.26
N GLU A 74 -20.58 -7.37 0.43
CA GLU A 74 -21.84 -7.89 0.97
C GLU A 74 -22.09 -7.43 2.42
N GLU A 75 -21.02 -7.26 3.20
CA GLU A 75 -21.13 -6.85 4.60
C GLU A 75 -21.48 -5.36 4.77
N CYS A 76 -21.11 -4.53 3.79
CA CYS A 76 -21.41 -3.10 3.80
C CYS A 76 -22.63 -2.74 2.92
N ASP A 77 -23.10 -3.66 2.08
CA ASP A 77 -24.17 -3.43 1.09
C ASP A 77 -23.86 -2.23 0.16
N GLU A 78 -22.58 -2.06 -0.19
CA GLU A 78 -22.11 -0.98 -1.04
C GLU A 78 -20.86 -1.36 -1.84
N ASN A 79 -20.55 -0.56 -2.87
CA ASN A 79 -19.29 -0.65 -3.59
C ASN A 79 -18.16 0.00 -2.77
N VAL A 80 -17.10 -0.77 -2.50
CA VAL A 80 -15.91 -0.30 -1.80
C VAL A 80 -14.73 -0.18 -2.76
N GLN A 81 -13.91 0.85 -2.55
CA GLN A 81 -12.77 1.14 -3.40
C GLN A 81 -11.70 0.06 -3.27
N GLN A 82 -11.08 -0.34 -4.38
CA GLN A 82 -9.88 -1.17 -4.37
C GLN A 82 -8.61 -0.31 -4.49
N TYR A 83 -7.55 -0.75 -3.82
CA TYR A 83 -6.25 -0.11 -3.80
C TYR A 83 -5.15 -1.10 -4.16
N HIS A 84 -4.27 -0.69 -5.06
CA HIS A 84 -2.98 -1.31 -5.25
C HIS A 84 -1.97 -0.64 -4.34
N SER A 85 -1.32 -1.40 -3.46
CA SER A 85 -0.36 -0.85 -2.51
C SER A 85 1.04 -1.37 -2.76
N LEU A 86 2.05 -0.53 -2.49
CA LEU A 86 3.47 -0.83 -2.66
C LEU A 86 4.25 -0.37 -1.43
N PHE A 87 5.03 -1.27 -0.84
CA PHE A 87 5.81 -1.02 0.37
C PHE A 87 7.26 -1.39 0.19
N LEU A 88 8.15 -0.70 0.90
CA LEU A 88 9.48 -1.21 1.21
C LEU A 88 9.61 -1.31 2.73
N LEU A 89 9.81 -2.54 3.23
CA LEU A 89 9.96 -2.85 4.64
C LEU A 89 11.39 -3.29 4.96
N GLU A 90 11.76 -3.16 6.23
CA GLU A 90 13.00 -3.68 6.81
C GLU A 90 12.67 -4.63 7.95
N ASN A 91 13.13 -5.88 7.85
CA ASN A 91 12.84 -6.96 8.78
C ASN A 91 11.33 -7.10 9.03
N ASP A 92 10.54 -7.05 7.95
CA ASP A 92 9.08 -7.07 7.95
C ASP A 92 8.39 -5.94 8.74
N CYS A 93 9.14 -4.90 9.11
CA CYS A 93 8.64 -3.70 9.76
C CYS A 93 8.79 -2.46 8.86
N GLN A 94 8.07 -1.39 9.20
CA GLN A 94 8.27 -0.08 8.58
C GLN A 94 9.75 0.33 8.68
N ILE A 95 10.29 0.90 7.58
CA ILE A 95 11.68 1.38 7.59
C ILE A 95 11.89 2.46 8.67
N PRO A 96 13.08 2.55 9.29
CA PRO A 96 13.37 3.57 10.27
C PRO A 96 13.37 4.97 9.64
N GLN A 97 13.09 5.98 10.46
CA GLN A 97 13.05 7.39 10.03
C GLN A 97 14.31 7.86 9.31
N SER A 98 15.48 7.29 9.66
CA SER A 98 16.76 7.57 9.00
C SER A 98 16.79 7.19 7.51
N LYS A 99 15.90 6.30 7.06
CA LYS A 99 15.75 5.85 5.67
C LYS A 99 14.57 6.51 4.95
N TYR A 100 13.85 7.42 5.60
CA TYR A 100 12.77 8.15 4.95
C TYR A 100 13.30 8.95 3.76
N ARG A 101 12.47 9.02 2.73
CA ARG A 101 12.73 9.71 1.47
C ARG A 101 11.68 10.81 1.28
N PRO A 102 11.85 12.02 1.87
CA PRO A 102 10.86 13.10 1.76
C PRO A 102 10.48 13.46 0.31
N GLY A 103 11.40 13.29 -0.65
CA GLY A 103 11.11 13.49 -2.08
C GLY A 103 10.11 12.50 -2.69
N TYR A 104 9.74 11.44 -1.96
CA TYR A 104 8.66 10.52 -2.35
C TYR A 104 7.29 10.95 -1.81
N THR A 105 7.22 11.95 -0.92
CA THR A 105 5.95 12.49 -0.47
C THR A 105 5.30 13.28 -1.62
N LYS A 106 4.35 12.66 -2.30
CA LYS A 106 3.60 13.24 -3.42
C LYS A 106 2.28 12.49 -3.59
N GLN A 107 1.27 13.20 -4.06
CA GLN A 107 -0.05 12.64 -4.35
C GLN A 107 -0.73 13.44 -5.45
N ASN A 108 -1.60 12.79 -6.20
CA ASN A 108 -2.57 13.44 -7.08
C ASN A 108 -4.02 13.06 -6.74
N GLY A 109 -4.23 12.08 -5.85
CA GLY A 109 -5.54 11.80 -5.26
C GLY A 109 -5.89 12.77 -4.12
N LEU A 110 -7.11 13.32 -4.17
CA LEU A 110 -7.64 14.26 -3.16
C LEU A 110 -8.85 13.68 -2.39
N GLU A 111 -9.38 12.54 -2.83
CA GLU A 111 -10.62 11.97 -2.30
C GLU A 111 -10.42 11.28 -0.96
N LYS A 112 -11.49 11.26 -0.15
CA LYS A 112 -11.54 10.44 1.05
C LYS A 112 -11.76 8.98 0.65
N HIS A 113 -10.83 8.13 1.04
CA HIS A 113 -10.84 6.69 0.78
C HIS A 113 -12.10 6.02 1.36
N ARG A 114 -12.80 5.20 0.56
CA ARG A 114 -13.91 4.35 1.03
C ARG A 114 -13.39 2.93 1.21
N ALA A 115 -13.19 2.54 2.47
CA ALA A 115 -12.77 1.19 2.85
C ALA A 115 -13.92 0.43 3.52
N CYS A 116 -13.88 -0.90 3.47
CA CYS A 116 -14.89 -1.74 4.13
C CYS A 116 -14.96 -1.48 5.64
N SER A 117 -16.15 -1.11 6.14
CA SER A 117 -16.35 -0.72 7.53
C SER A 117 -16.21 -1.88 8.53
N VAL A 118 -16.45 -3.12 8.10
CA VAL A 118 -16.31 -4.32 8.94
C VAL A 118 -14.84 -4.70 9.11
N LYS A 119 -14.06 -4.67 8.02
CA LYS A 119 -12.60 -4.82 8.09
C LYS A 119 -12.00 -3.75 9.00
N LEU A 120 -12.45 -2.49 8.90
CA LEU A 120 -11.99 -1.39 9.77
C LEU A 120 -12.23 -1.66 11.27
N LYS A 121 -13.35 -2.29 11.63
CA LYS A 121 -13.69 -2.57 13.04
C LYS A 121 -12.99 -3.80 13.61
N SER A 122 -12.66 -4.77 12.75
CA SER A 122 -12.12 -6.08 13.17
C SER A 122 -10.60 -6.04 13.33
N ALA A 123 -9.97 -5.07 12.68
CA ALA A 123 -8.54 -4.97 12.64
C ALA A 123 -8.00 -4.50 14.01
N LYS A 124 -7.15 -5.33 14.62
CA LYS A 124 -6.55 -5.07 15.93
C LYS A 124 -5.17 -4.46 15.79
N PRO A 125 -4.84 -3.37 16.52
CA PRO A 125 -3.48 -2.85 16.57
C PRO A 125 -2.54 -3.94 17.09
N LEU A 126 -1.49 -4.23 16.32
CA LEU A 126 -0.32 -5.00 16.77
C LEU A 126 0.48 -4.22 17.81
#